data_AF-A0A7J7LPQ4-F1
#
_entry.id   AF-A0A7J7LPQ4-F1
#
_cell.length_a   1.000
_cell.length_b   1.000
_cell.length_c   1.000
_cell.angle_alpha   90.00
_cell.angle_beta   90.00
_cell.angle_gamma   90.00
#
_symmetry.space_group_name_H-M   'P 1'
#
loop_
_entity.id
_entity.type
_entity.pdbx_description
1 polymer ?
#
loop_
_entity_poly.entity_id
_entity_poly.type
_entity_poly.pdbx_seq_one_letter_code
_entity_poly.pdbx_strand_id
1 'polypeptide(L)'
;MAFRFPQLHLSLLFISILSFSNVAILAHKDEDPTVQIMEEFSGYPSINEPHSLSSLAPVHTETLQQQIDELSTFSDTPAPSVTRILYSKNDVLARRYEPFPESVRLKVYGYIKNIMEITGLFVREDAVGNIFGRWEGYDPKLTAVATGSHIDAIPYSGKYDGVIGVLGALEAINVLRRSSFKPKRSLEVIMFTSEEPTRFGISCLGSRLLAGSEPLAKSLTEAVVDGQNISFFDASRSAGYANDQGDLSSVFLKKGSYYAFLELHIEQGPILEEEGTSIGVVTAIAAPASIKVVFEGNGGHAGAVLMPYSWLGAALPGSILLSRLEGSRDDVMLTHISADIVPTVGSADVILWSADVTPVLAVDGIRHGDGITSCKVDVTLIIVWRCHRLRH
;
A
#
# COMPACT_ATOMS: atom_id res chain seq x y z
N MET A 1 27.55 -70.37 -1.72
CA MET A 1 28.75 -70.38 -2.59
C MET A 1 28.42 -71.25 -3.79
N ALA A 2 28.96 -70.95 -4.98
CA ALA A 2 28.66 -71.63 -6.27
C ALA A 2 27.21 -71.49 -6.81
N PHE A 3 26.96 -71.45 -8.13
CA PHE A 3 27.75 -70.90 -9.25
C PHE A 3 26.80 -70.47 -10.41
N ARG A 4 27.34 -70.00 -11.55
CA ARG A 4 26.64 -69.27 -12.63
C ARG A 4 26.48 -70.09 -13.93
N PHE A 5 25.32 -69.97 -14.60
CA PHE A 5 25.11 -69.95 -16.08
C PHE A 5 25.52 -71.24 -16.87
N PRO A 6 25.29 -71.38 -18.22
CA PRO A 6 24.92 -70.36 -19.24
C PRO A 6 23.78 -70.66 -20.26
N GLN A 7 23.34 -69.56 -20.89
CA GLN A 7 22.93 -69.31 -22.30
C GLN A 7 22.58 -70.47 -23.27
N LEU A 8 21.61 -70.22 -24.19
CA LEU A 8 21.89 -70.12 -25.65
C LEU A 8 20.73 -69.49 -26.49
N HIS A 9 21.12 -68.99 -27.69
CA HIS A 9 20.38 -68.46 -28.87
C HIS A 9 18.83 -68.29 -28.88
N LEU A 10 18.25 -67.12 -29.16
CA LEU A 10 18.28 -66.30 -30.40
C LEU A 10 17.70 -67.01 -31.66
N SER A 11 16.53 -66.57 -32.15
CA SER A 11 16.23 -66.34 -33.59
C SER A 11 14.75 -65.96 -33.86
N LEU A 12 14.45 -65.58 -35.11
CA LEU A 12 13.14 -65.42 -35.78
C LEU A 12 12.28 -64.18 -35.46
N LEU A 13 12.49 -63.11 -36.25
CA LEU A 13 11.39 -62.29 -36.78
C LEU A 13 10.50 -63.16 -37.69
N PHE A 14 9.17 -62.98 -37.68
CA PHE A 14 8.41 -62.27 -38.76
C PHE A 14 6.87 -62.37 -38.59
N ILE A 15 6.15 -61.51 -39.34
CA ILE A 15 4.72 -61.60 -39.71
C ILE A 15 3.67 -61.36 -38.59
N SER A 16 3.36 -60.08 -38.41
CA SER A 16 2.01 -59.50 -38.59
C SER A 16 0.80 -60.45 -38.74
N ILE A 17 -0.24 -60.24 -37.91
CA ILE A 17 -1.62 -59.96 -38.36
C ILE A 17 -2.41 -59.34 -37.19
N LEU A 18 -3.37 -58.45 -37.49
CA LEU A 18 -4.22 -57.79 -36.48
C LEU A 18 -5.29 -58.74 -35.91
N SER A 19 -5.66 -58.58 -34.65
CA SER A 19 -7.06 -58.29 -34.25
C SER A 19 -7.24 -58.18 -32.72
N PHE A 20 -8.13 -57.26 -32.30
CA PHE A 20 -8.62 -57.04 -30.92
C PHE A 20 -7.56 -56.63 -29.86
N SER A 21 -7.87 -55.78 -28.88
CA SER A 21 -9.09 -55.00 -28.61
C SER A 21 -8.76 -53.70 -27.86
N ASN A 22 -9.68 -52.74 -27.89
CA ASN A 22 -9.53 -51.42 -27.27
C ASN A 22 -9.19 -51.50 -25.77
N VAL A 23 -8.08 -50.88 -25.39
CA VAL A 23 -7.96 -50.20 -24.09
C VAL A 23 -7.68 -48.74 -24.42
N ALA A 24 -8.70 -47.89 -24.31
CA ALA A 24 -8.51 -46.46 -24.41
C ALA A 24 -7.73 -46.00 -23.18
N ILE A 25 -6.47 -45.64 -23.36
CA ILE A 25 -5.72 -44.89 -22.35
C ILE A 25 -6.42 -43.53 -22.26
N LEU A 26 -7.20 -43.30 -21.20
CA LEU A 26 -7.53 -41.95 -20.79
C LEU A 26 -6.22 -41.29 -20.37
N ALA A 27 -5.61 -40.59 -21.31
CA ALA A 27 -4.70 -39.51 -20.99
C ALA A 27 -5.54 -38.43 -20.29
N HIS A 28 -5.65 -38.54 -18.96
CA HIS A 28 -5.90 -37.36 -18.15
C HIS A 28 -4.80 -36.36 -18.52
N LYS A 29 -5.17 -35.32 -19.26
CA LYS A 29 -4.45 -34.06 -19.16
C LYS A 29 -4.58 -33.64 -17.70
N ASP A 30 -3.46 -33.56 -16.99
CA ASP A 30 -3.35 -32.57 -15.93
C ASP A 30 -3.45 -31.21 -16.62
N GLU A 31 -4.65 -30.64 -16.59
CA GLU A 31 -4.86 -29.26 -17.02
C GLU A 31 -4.30 -28.37 -15.92
N ASP A 32 -3.30 -27.58 -16.28
CA ASP A 32 -2.68 -26.61 -15.37
C ASP A 32 -3.79 -25.74 -14.72
N PRO A 33 -3.92 -25.71 -13.39
CA PRO A 33 -4.96 -24.92 -12.72
C PRO A 33 -4.84 -23.42 -13.04
N THR A 34 -3.64 -22.94 -13.43
CA THR A 34 -3.44 -21.60 -13.95
C THR A 34 -4.26 -21.37 -15.22
N VAL A 35 -4.29 -22.34 -16.14
CA VAL A 35 -5.07 -22.26 -17.39
C VAL A 35 -6.56 -22.24 -17.09
N GLN A 36 -7.07 -23.13 -16.21
CA GLN A 36 -8.49 -23.12 -15.84
C GLN A 36 -8.92 -21.79 -15.17
N ILE A 37 -8.08 -21.23 -14.29
CA ILE A 37 -8.30 -19.90 -13.70
C ILE A 37 -8.31 -18.81 -14.78
N MET A 38 -7.42 -18.87 -15.77
CA MET A 38 -7.38 -17.90 -16.88
C MET A 38 -8.56 -18.04 -17.84
N GLU A 39 -9.09 -19.25 -18.06
CA GLU A 39 -10.34 -19.48 -18.81
C GLU A 39 -11.57 -18.93 -18.06
N GLU A 40 -11.68 -19.13 -16.74
CA GLU A 40 -12.77 -18.55 -15.93
C GLU A 40 -12.67 -17.01 -15.80
N PHE A 41 -11.45 -16.48 -15.80
CA PHE A 41 -11.16 -15.04 -15.80
C PHE A 41 -11.53 -14.37 -17.13
N SER A 42 -11.06 -14.92 -18.25
CA SER A 42 -11.24 -14.37 -19.61
C SER A 42 -12.55 -14.78 -20.29
N GLY A 43 -13.19 -15.86 -19.85
CA GLY A 43 -14.36 -16.47 -20.45
C GLY A 43 -14.16 -17.06 -21.85
N TYR A 44 -12.91 -17.27 -22.27
CA TYR A 44 -12.58 -17.94 -23.52
C TYR A 44 -12.28 -19.42 -23.24
N PRO A 45 -12.93 -20.38 -23.93
CA PRO A 45 -12.46 -21.76 -23.91
C PRO A 45 -11.15 -21.85 -24.69
N SER A 46 -10.09 -22.45 -24.12
CA SER A 46 -8.81 -22.61 -24.83
C SER A 46 -8.89 -23.57 -26.02
N ILE A 47 -9.97 -24.36 -26.10
CA ILE A 47 -10.19 -25.42 -27.07
C ILE A 47 -10.91 -24.86 -28.32
N ASN A 48 -10.17 -24.19 -29.22
CA ASN A 48 -10.20 -24.39 -30.69
C ASN A 48 -9.53 -23.28 -31.53
N GLU A 49 -9.07 -22.15 -30.97
CA GLU A 49 -8.25 -21.16 -31.71
C GLU A 49 -6.88 -20.93 -31.06
N PRO A 50 -5.81 -20.67 -31.85
CA PRO A 50 -4.45 -20.50 -31.34
C PRO A 50 -4.21 -19.11 -30.72
N HIS A 51 -5.00 -18.77 -29.71
CA HIS A 51 -4.78 -17.64 -28.79
C HIS A 51 -4.32 -18.13 -27.41
N SER A 52 -3.41 -19.11 -27.45
CA SER A 52 -2.48 -19.40 -26.38
C SER A 52 -1.75 -18.13 -25.92
N LEU A 53 -1.61 -17.94 -24.61
CA LEU A 53 -0.84 -16.84 -23.97
C LEU A 53 0.69 -16.99 -24.15
N SER A 54 1.14 -17.76 -25.14
CA SER A 54 2.54 -18.11 -25.44
C SER A 54 3.48 -16.94 -25.76
N SER A 55 2.95 -15.72 -25.87
CA SER A 55 3.76 -14.49 -25.74
C SER A 55 2.90 -13.33 -25.24
N LEU A 56 2.87 -13.12 -23.93
CA LEU A 56 2.62 -11.78 -23.40
C LEU A 56 3.69 -10.82 -23.94
N ALA A 57 3.31 -9.59 -24.26
CA ALA A 57 4.26 -8.55 -24.60
C ALA A 57 5.24 -8.30 -23.43
N PRO A 58 6.53 -8.05 -23.69
CA PRO A 58 7.49 -7.79 -22.62
C PRO A 58 7.11 -6.52 -21.84
N VAL A 59 7.41 -6.51 -20.54
CA VAL A 59 7.36 -5.31 -19.70
C VAL A 59 8.41 -4.31 -20.19
N HIS A 60 8.03 -3.05 -20.38
CA HIS A 60 8.92 -1.96 -20.74
C HIS A 60 9.64 -1.44 -19.48
N THR A 61 10.57 -2.23 -18.96
CA THR A 61 11.26 -2.00 -17.67
C THR A 61 11.94 -0.64 -17.58
N GLU A 62 12.60 -0.18 -18.66
CA GLU A 62 13.22 1.15 -18.74
C GLU A 62 12.18 2.27 -18.60
N THR A 63 11.01 2.13 -19.24
CA THR A 63 9.92 3.10 -19.15
C THR A 63 9.29 3.10 -17.75
N LEU A 64 9.10 1.93 -17.14
CA LEU A 64 8.58 1.82 -15.78
C LEU A 64 9.55 2.43 -14.75
N GLN A 65 10.85 2.17 -14.87
CA GLN A 65 11.85 2.79 -13.99
C GLN A 65 11.94 4.31 -14.22
N GLN A 66 11.90 4.79 -15.47
CA GLN A 66 11.79 6.23 -15.75
C GLN A 66 10.52 6.84 -15.11
N GLN A 67 9.38 6.14 -15.14
CA GLN A 67 8.14 6.64 -14.52
C GLN A 67 8.25 6.72 -12.99
N ILE A 68 8.91 5.76 -12.34
CA ILE A 68 9.22 5.79 -10.90
C ILE A 68 10.15 6.97 -10.59
N ASP A 69 11.17 7.20 -11.43
CA ASP A 69 12.12 8.30 -11.25
C ASP A 69 11.48 9.67 -11.47
N GLU A 70 10.68 9.86 -12.52
CA GLU A 70 9.90 11.08 -12.74
C GLU A 70 8.90 11.34 -11.61
N LEU A 71 8.18 10.31 -11.15
CA LEU A 71 7.25 10.43 -10.01
C LEU A 71 7.98 10.75 -8.69
N SER A 72 9.23 10.33 -8.52
CA SER A 72 10.06 10.69 -7.37
C SER A 72 10.42 12.18 -7.30
N THR A 73 10.35 12.91 -8.43
CA THR A 73 10.65 14.36 -8.46
C THR A 73 9.56 15.23 -7.81
N PHE A 74 8.33 14.70 -7.67
CA PHE A 74 7.26 15.34 -6.90
C PHE A 74 7.45 15.06 -5.42
N SER A 75 8.43 15.73 -4.81
CA SER A 75 8.87 15.53 -3.44
C SER A 75 9.07 16.87 -2.71
N ASP A 76 8.68 16.91 -1.44
CA ASP A 76 8.95 17.99 -0.50
C ASP A 76 10.38 17.88 0.09
N THR A 77 11.10 16.76 -0.12
CA THR A 77 12.53 16.57 0.24
C THR A 77 13.44 16.37 -0.98
N PRO A 78 14.74 16.74 -0.90
CA PRO A 78 15.70 16.49 -1.98
C PRO A 78 15.97 15.00 -2.20
N ALA A 79 16.17 14.63 -3.47
CA ALA A 79 16.60 13.29 -3.88
C ALA A 79 17.92 12.88 -3.18
N PRO A 80 18.12 11.58 -2.84
CA PRO A 80 17.31 10.43 -3.26
C PRO A 80 16.03 10.19 -2.43
N SER A 81 15.82 10.95 -1.35
CA SER A 81 14.65 10.81 -0.48
C SER A 81 13.39 11.41 -1.09
N VAL A 82 12.26 10.73 -0.87
CA VAL A 82 10.93 11.21 -1.23
C VAL A 82 10.18 11.64 0.04
N THR A 83 9.39 12.70 -0.07
CA THR A 83 8.35 13.08 0.90
C THR A 83 7.17 13.60 0.11
N ARG A 84 6.00 12.99 0.22
CA ARG A 84 4.81 13.41 -0.54
C ARG A 84 3.55 13.17 0.29
N ILE A 85 3.17 14.19 1.04
CA ILE A 85 2.10 14.11 2.03
C ILE A 85 0.73 14.32 1.36
N LEU A 86 -0.29 13.57 1.79
CA LEU A 86 -1.69 13.71 1.35
C LEU A 86 -2.13 15.19 1.23
N TYR A 87 -2.64 15.57 0.06
CA TYR A 87 -3.07 16.92 -0.27
C TYR A 87 -1.99 18.01 -0.10
N SER A 88 -0.69 17.66 -0.15
CA SER A 88 0.39 18.65 -0.34
C SER A 88 0.46 19.10 -1.80
N LYS A 89 1.18 20.18 -2.07
CA LYS A 89 1.43 20.65 -3.44
C LYS A 89 2.05 19.55 -4.32
N ASN A 90 3.01 18.80 -3.78
CA ASN A 90 3.68 17.73 -4.52
C ASN A 90 2.78 16.51 -4.74
N ASP A 91 1.88 16.22 -3.81
CA ASP A 91 0.85 15.20 -3.99
C ASP A 91 -0.17 15.58 -5.08
N VAL A 92 -0.64 16.83 -5.09
CA VAL A 92 -1.50 17.35 -6.17
C VAL A 92 -0.79 17.29 -7.53
N LEU A 93 0.50 17.62 -7.59
CA LEU A 93 1.29 17.51 -8.84
C LEU A 93 1.50 16.05 -9.28
N ALA A 94 1.64 15.10 -8.35
CA ALA A 94 1.71 13.68 -8.70
C ALA A 94 0.37 13.13 -9.26
N ARG A 95 -0.77 13.71 -8.84
CA ARG A 95 -2.12 13.30 -9.27
C ARG A 95 -2.64 14.00 -10.52
N ARG A 96 -2.63 15.33 -10.52
CA ARG A 96 -3.70 16.15 -11.14
C ARG A 96 -3.32 16.81 -12.47
N TYR A 97 -3.99 16.37 -13.54
CA TYR A 97 -4.16 17.16 -14.76
C TYR A 97 -4.92 18.47 -14.45
N GLU A 98 -4.36 19.61 -14.85
CA GLU A 98 -5.02 20.93 -14.85
C GLU A 98 -5.40 21.29 -16.30
N PRO A 99 -6.69 21.52 -16.62
CA PRO A 99 -7.11 21.93 -17.96
C PRO A 99 -6.80 23.42 -18.21
N PHE A 100 -5.54 23.73 -18.54
CA PHE A 100 -5.10 25.09 -18.87
C PHE A 100 -5.33 25.45 -20.36
N PRO A 101 -5.51 26.74 -20.72
CA PRO A 101 -5.81 27.14 -22.10
C PRO A 101 -4.72 26.83 -23.14
N GLU A 102 -5.15 26.79 -24.41
CA GLU A 102 -4.55 26.08 -25.55
C GLU A 102 -3.14 26.51 -26.02
N SER A 103 -2.54 27.56 -25.45
CA SER A 103 -1.43 28.29 -26.09
C SER A 103 0.01 27.88 -25.70
N VAL A 104 0.22 27.02 -24.69
CA VAL A 104 1.57 26.57 -24.29
C VAL A 104 1.64 25.04 -24.08
N ARG A 105 1.86 24.30 -25.18
CA ARG A 105 2.18 22.86 -25.11
C ARG A 105 3.65 22.65 -24.66
N LEU A 106 3.91 22.51 -23.36
CA LEU A 106 5.01 21.69 -22.80
C LEU A 106 4.97 21.62 -21.25
N LYS A 107 4.73 20.41 -20.73
CA LYS A 107 5.06 19.93 -19.36
C LYS A 107 4.59 20.74 -18.13
N VAL A 108 3.28 20.78 -17.88
CA VAL A 108 2.72 20.63 -16.49
C VAL A 108 1.43 19.80 -16.57
N TYR A 109 1.56 18.47 -16.53
CA TYR A 109 0.43 17.55 -16.38
C TYR A 109 0.67 16.70 -15.14
N GLY A 110 -0.33 16.57 -14.27
CA GLY A 110 -0.18 15.71 -13.09
C GLY A 110 -0.16 14.24 -13.46
N TYR A 111 0.74 13.52 -12.79
CA TYR A 111 1.43 12.37 -13.39
C TYR A 111 0.52 11.16 -13.64
N ILE A 112 -0.14 10.66 -12.59
CA ILE A 112 -0.88 9.38 -12.65
C ILE A 112 -2.10 9.46 -13.59
N LYS A 113 -2.92 10.51 -13.52
CA LYS A 113 -4.10 10.62 -14.41
C LYS A 113 -3.71 10.74 -15.89
N ASN A 114 -2.65 11.49 -16.21
CA ASN A 114 -2.12 11.56 -17.56
C ASN A 114 -1.63 10.19 -18.07
N ILE A 115 -0.98 9.37 -17.24
CA ILE A 115 -0.59 8.00 -17.62
C ILE A 115 -1.82 7.09 -17.81
N MET A 116 -2.84 7.20 -16.95
CA MET A 116 -4.10 6.46 -17.11
C MET A 116 -4.80 6.78 -18.43
N GLU A 117 -4.92 8.07 -18.78
CA GLU A 117 -5.52 8.54 -20.04
C GLU A 117 -4.72 8.06 -21.26
N ILE A 118 -3.38 8.16 -21.24
CA ILE A 118 -2.51 7.65 -22.33
C ILE A 118 -2.59 6.12 -22.44
N THR A 119 -2.72 5.42 -21.33
CA THR A 119 -2.99 3.96 -21.26
C THR A 119 -4.38 3.60 -21.79
N GLY A 120 -5.24 4.58 -22.07
CA GLY A 120 -6.58 4.41 -22.64
C GLY A 120 -7.64 3.98 -21.63
N LEU A 121 -7.47 4.37 -20.37
CA LEU A 121 -8.41 4.10 -19.29
C LEU A 121 -9.46 5.22 -19.17
N PHE A 122 -10.70 4.86 -18.85
CA PHE A 122 -11.69 5.83 -18.38
C PHE A 122 -11.34 6.26 -16.95
N VAL A 123 -10.92 7.52 -16.77
CA VAL A 123 -10.52 8.07 -15.48
C VAL A 123 -11.70 8.70 -14.76
N ARG A 124 -11.86 8.38 -13.47
CA ARG A 124 -12.79 9.02 -12.54
C ARG A 124 -12.13 9.21 -11.18
N GLU A 125 -12.67 10.13 -10.39
CA GLU A 125 -12.26 10.39 -9.00
C GLU A 125 -13.48 10.32 -8.09
N ASP A 126 -13.29 10.03 -6.81
CA ASP A 126 -14.36 10.08 -5.80
C ASP A 126 -14.26 11.30 -4.87
N ALA A 127 -15.14 11.38 -3.87
CA ALA A 127 -15.28 12.53 -2.98
C ALA A 127 -14.06 12.82 -2.09
N VAL A 128 -13.09 11.89 -2.00
CA VAL A 128 -11.83 12.07 -1.27
C VAL A 128 -10.60 11.90 -2.16
N GLY A 129 -10.76 11.84 -3.48
CA GLY A 129 -9.64 11.76 -4.41
C GLY A 129 -8.94 10.41 -4.48
N ASN A 130 -9.65 9.29 -4.19
CA ASN A 130 -9.23 8.02 -4.78
C ASN A 130 -9.43 8.14 -6.31
N ILE A 131 -8.44 7.72 -7.10
CA ILE A 131 -8.44 7.85 -8.55
C ILE A 131 -8.57 6.46 -9.17
N PHE A 132 -9.46 6.30 -10.14
CA PHE A 132 -9.78 5.02 -10.76
C PHE A 132 -9.65 5.12 -12.28
N GLY A 133 -8.78 4.32 -12.87
CA GLY A 133 -8.64 4.17 -14.32
C GLY A 133 -9.21 2.83 -14.78
N ARG A 134 -10.35 2.85 -15.48
CA ARG A 134 -11.07 1.63 -15.89
C ARG A 134 -10.87 1.28 -17.37
N TRP A 135 -10.45 0.05 -17.65
CA TRP A 135 -10.55 -0.59 -18.95
C TRP A 135 -11.86 -1.39 -19.00
N GLU A 136 -12.81 -0.94 -19.80
CA GLU A 136 -14.08 -1.64 -19.98
C GLU A 136 -13.86 -3.00 -20.68
N GLY A 137 -14.42 -4.05 -20.08
CA GLY A 137 -14.41 -5.42 -20.62
C GLY A 137 -15.66 -5.71 -21.46
N TYR A 138 -15.64 -6.80 -22.23
CA TYR A 138 -16.73 -7.12 -23.17
C TYR A 138 -18.06 -7.51 -22.50
N ASP A 139 -18.06 -7.80 -21.19
CA ASP A 139 -19.28 -7.89 -20.37
C ASP A 139 -19.18 -6.92 -19.16
N PRO A 140 -19.52 -5.63 -19.36
CA PRO A 140 -19.39 -4.60 -18.33
C PRO A 140 -20.42 -4.71 -17.21
N LYS A 141 -21.38 -5.65 -17.30
CA LYS A 141 -22.35 -5.96 -16.23
C LYS A 141 -21.72 -6.79 -15.12
N LEU A 142 -20.61 -7.46 -15.39
CA LEU A 142 -19.88 -8.23 -14.39
C LEU A 142 -19.05 -7.29 -13.50
N THR A 143 -18.93 -7.68 -12.23
CA THR A 143 -18.11 -6.96 -11.26
C THR A 143 -16.64 -6.99 -11.71
N ALA A 144 -16.00 -5.82 -11.66
CA ALA A 144 -14.66 -5.64 -12.22
C ALA A 144 -13.59 -6.36 -11.39
N VAL A 145 -12.42 -6.60 -11.97
CA VAL A 145 -11.23 -6.96 -11.21
C VAL A 145 -10.43 -5.69 -10.97
N ALA A 146 -10.27 -5.32 -9.70
CA ALA A 146 -9.49 -4.17 -9.31
C ALA A 146 -8.02 -4.56 -9.08
N THR A 147 -7.13 -3.63 -9.36
CA THR A 147 -5.74 -3.69 -8.90
C THR A 147 -5.27 -2.29 -8.55
N GLY A 148 -4.34 -2.12 -7.63
CA GLY A 148 -3.96 -0.78 -7.20
C GLY A 148 -3.05 -0.74 -5.99
N SER A 149 -2.68 0.48 -5.62
CA SER A 149 -1.97 0.82 -4.38
C SER A 149 -2.03 2.34 -4.17
N HIS A 150 -1.07 2.94 -3.47
CA HIS A 150 -1.01 4.37 -3.15
C HIS A 150 0.20 5.08 -3.80
N ILE A 151 0.32 6.40 -3.59
CA ILE A 151 1.49 7.19 -4.05
C ILE A 151 1.96 8.23 -3.02
N ASP A 152 1.25 8.43 -1.91
CA ASP A 152 1.72 9.24 -0.79
C ASP A 152 2.90 8.54 -0.10
N ALA A 153 3.77 9.32 0.53
CA ALA A 153 5.08 8.88 0.97
C ALA A 153 5.51 9.61 2.24
N ILE A 154 5.86 8.86 3.30
CA ILE A 154 6.33 9.41 4.59
C ILE A 154 7.57 10.30 4.43
N PRO A 155 7.90 11.14 5.43
CA PRO A 155 9.10 11.98 5.38
C PRO A 155 10.38 11.15 5.20
N TYR A 156 11.14 11.49 4.16
CA TYR A 156 12.43 10.87 3.80
C TYR A 156 12.38 9.40 3.34
N SER A 157 11.23 8.95 2.81
CA SER A 157 11.04 7.57 2.31
C SER A 157 11.84 7.25 1.04
N GLY A 158 11.77 5.98 0.63
CA GLY A 158 12.13 5.55 -0.73
C GLY A 158 11.06 5.90 -1.77
N LYS A 159 11.37 5.60 -3.05
CA LYS A 159 10.55 5.92 -4.24
C LYS A 159 9.67 4.78 -4.78
N TYR A 160 9.76 3.59 -4.19
CA TYR A 160 9.10 2.37 -4.69
C TYR A 160 7.83 1.98 -3.91
N ASP A 161 7.74 2.43 -2.66
CA ASP A 161 6.65 2.15 -1.72
C ASP A 161 5.33 2.71 -2.23
N GLY A 162 4.27 1.88 -2.28
CA GLY A 162 2.99 2.12 -2.98
C GLY A 162 3.10 2.27 -4.52
N VAL A 163 4.03 3.12 -4.95
CA VAL A 163 4.29 3.53 -6.34
C VAL A 163 4.43 2.34 -7.30
N ILE A 164 5.09 1.25 -6.89
CA ILE A 164 5.23 0.07 -7.75
C ILE A 164 3.88 -0.62 -8.04
N GLY A 165 2.94 -0.57 -7.10
CA GLY A 165 1.59 -1.10 -7.28
C GLY A 165 0.76 -0.28 -8.25
N VAL A 166 0.87 1.05 -8.21
CA VAL A 166 0.15 1.94 -9.13
C VAL A 166 0.76 1.92 -10.53
N LEU A 167 2.07 2.19 -10.67
CA LEU A 167 2.72 2.23 -11.98
C LEU A 167 2.85 0.83 -12.60
N GLY A 168 3.11 -0.19 -11.79
CA GLY A 168 3.14 -1.60 -12.22
C GLY A 168 1.79 -2.09 -12.70
N ALA A 169 0.68 -1.69 -12.07
CA ALA A 169 -0.67 -1.98 -12.58
C ALA A 169 -0.94 -1.31 -13.93
N LEU A 170 -0.50 -0.05 -14.12
CA LEU A 170 -0.66 0.66 -15.40
C LEU A 170 0.18 0.02 -16.52
N GLU A 171 1.41 -0.39 -16.25
CA GLU A 171 2.21 -1.15 -17.21
C GLU A 171 1.69 -2.58 -17.43
N ALA A 172 1.09 -3.25 -16.44
CA ALA A 172 0.40 -4.52 -16.64
C ALA A 172 -0.81 -4.39 -17.58
N ILE A 173 -1.60 -3.32 -17.46
CA ILE A 173 -2.64 -2.99 -18.45
C ILE A 173 -2.02 -2.76 -19.83
N ASN A 174 -0.94 -2.00 -19.94
CA ASN A 174 -0.27 -1.76 -21.22
C ASN A 174 0.29 -3.06 -21.83
N VAL A 175 0.90 -3.96 -21.05
CA VAL A 175 1.31 -5.31 -21.48
C VAL A 175 0.13 -6.08 -22.04
N LEU A 176 -1.00 -6.14 -21.34
CA LEU A 176 -2.20 -6.84 -21.80
C LEU A 176 -2.77 -6.23 -23.10
N ARG A 177 -2.81 -4.90 -23.21
CA ARG A 177 -3.24 -4.19 -24.44
C ARG A 177 -2.29 -4.44 -25.61
N ARG A 178 -0.97 -4.39 -25.39
CA ARG A 178 0.06 -4.76 -26.40
C ARG A 178 -0.05 -6.24 -26.81
N SER A 179 -0.47 -7.12 -25.89
CA SER A 179 -0.76 -8.53 -26.13
C SER A 179 -2.11 -8.80 -26.83
N SER A 180 -2.85 -7.76 -27.23
CA SER A 180 -4.22 -7.86 -27.80
C SER A 180 -5.24 -8.59 -26.92
N PHE A 181 -5.02 -8.63 -25.59
CA PHE A 181 -5.94 -9.23 -24.64
C PHE A 181 -7.29 -8.49 -24.63
N LYS A 182 -8.39 -9.25 -24.46
CA LYS A 182 -9.76 -8.72 -24.40
C LYS A 182 -10.40 -9.13 -23.07
N PRO A 183 -10.39 -8.27 -22.03
CA PRO A 183 -10.94 -8.62 -20.73
C PRO A 183 -12.46 -8.82 -20.79
N LYS A 184 -12.97 -9.82 -20.05
CA LYS A 184 -14.40 -10.10 -19.88
C LYS A 184 -15.05 -9.15 -18.89
N ARG A 185 -14.68 -9.34 -17.61
CA ARG A 185 -14.90 -8.39 -16.53
C ARG A 185 -14.06 -7.14 -16.85
N SER A 186 -14.54 -5.95 -16.52
CA SER A 186 -13.69 -4.76 -16.64
C SER A 186 -12.46 -4.88 -15.72
N LEU A 187 -11.33 -4.28 -16.10
CA LEU A 187 -10.16 -4.12 -15.23
C LEU A 187 -10.13 -2.67 -14.74
N GLU A 188 -9.84 -2.43 -13.46
CA GLU A 188 -9.85 -1.08 -12.90
C GLU A 188 -8.63 -0.85 -12.00
N VAL A 189 -7.76 0.07 -12.42
CA VAL A 189 -6.58 0.48 -11.66
C VAL A 189 -7.00 1.54 -10.64
N ILE A 190 -6.72 1.30 -9.36
CA ILE A 190 -7.02 2.20 -8.25
C ILE A 190 -5.72 2.80 -7.74
N MET A 191 -5.67 4.13 -7.67
CA MET A 191 -4.70 4.87 -6.87
C MET A 191 -5.46 5.37 -5.63
N PHE A 192 -5.22 4.77 -4.47
CA PHE A 192 -5.87 5.17 -3.23
C PHE A 192 -5.45 6.59 -2.85
N THR A 193 -6.33 7.32 -2.17
CA THR A 193 -6.05 8.73 -1.85
C THR A 193 -4.93 8.88 -0.84
N SER A 194 -4.83 7.95 0.12
CA SER A 194 -3.70 7.88 1.04
C SER A 194 -3.71 6.53 1.74
N GLU A 195 -2.52 5.94 1.86
CA GLU A 195 -2.22 4.86 2.81
C GLU A 195 -1.55 5.43 4.06
N GLU A 196 -0.61 6.35 3.90
CA GLU A 196 0.33 6.72 4.95
C GLU A 196 -0.31 7.60 6.04
N PRO A 197 -0.14 7.28 7.34
CA PRO A 197 -0.81 8.01 8.42
C PRO A 197 -0.30 9.46 8.62
N THR A 198 0.72 9.91 7.88
CA THR A 198 1.54 11.09 8.23
C THR A 198 0.74 12.36 8.51
N ARG A 199 -0.29 12.69 7.69
CA ARG A 199 -0.95 14.00 7.80
C ARG A 199 -1.94 14.10 8.95
N PHE A 200 -2.74 13.05 9.17
CA PHE A 200 -3.91 13.06 10.04
C PHE A 200 -3.89 11.97 11.13
N GLY A 201 -2.80 11.20 11.24
CA GLY A 201 -2.70 10.04 12.13
C GLY A 201 -3.53 8.81 11.70
N ILE A 202 -4.07 8.83 10.47
CA ILE A 202 -5.04 7.85 9.95
C ILE A 202 -4.41 7.12 8.76
N SER A 203 -4.00 5.87 8.94
CA SER A 203 -3.54 5.04 7.82
C SER A 203 -4.72 4.55 6.96
N CYS A 204 -4.44 4.10 5.73
CA CYS A 204 -5.41 3.56 4.77
C CYS A 204 -6.67 4.42 4.60
N LEU A 205 -6.56 5.75 4.65
CA LEU A 205 -7.71 6.68 4.68
C LEU A 205 -8.66 6.44 3.49
N GLY A 206 -8.11 6.27 2.28
CA GLY A 206 -8.90 6.03 1.07
C GLY A 206 -9.63 4.68 1.09
N SER A 207 -8.90 3.60 1.37
CA SER A 207 -9.43 2.24 1.35
C SER A 207 -10.37 1.94 2.52
N ARG A 208 -10.17 2.54 3.70
CA ARG A 208 -11.12 2.47 4.85
C ARG A 208 -12.46 3.13 4.53
N LEU A 209 -12.47 4.24 3.79
CA LEU A 209 -13.72 4.87 3.33
C LEU A 209 -14.38 4.04 2.23
N LEU A 210 -13.61 3.52 1.25
CA LEU A 210 -14.15 2.60 0.24
C LEU A 210 -14.76 1.33 0.85
N ALA A 211 -14.22 0.86 1.99
CA ALA A 211 -14.75 -0.25 2.77
C ALA A 211 -15.99 0.09 3.64
N GLY A 212 -16.46 1.34 3.65
CA GLY A 212 -17.68 1.75 4.36
C GLY A 212 -17.49 2.10 5.84
N SER A 213 -16.33 2.63 6.23
CA SER A 213 -16.06 3.02 7.63
C SER A 213 -16.79 4.32 8.04
N GLU A 214 -18.06 4.20 8.41
CA GLU A 214 -18.87 5.29 8.99
C GLU A 214 -18.18 6.03 10.16
N PRO A 215 -17.49 5.36 11.12
CA PRO A 215 -16.81 6.06 12.21
C PRO A 215 -15.64 6.94 11.72
N LEU A 216 -14.93 6.51 10.67
CA LEU A 216 -13.88 7.31 10.05
C LEU A 216 -14.49 8.51 9.32
N ALA A 217 -15.51 8.27 8.48
CA ALA A 217 -16.19 9.32 7.74
C ALA A 217 -16.71 10.43 8.67
N LYS A 218 -17.35 10.04 9.78
CA LYS A 218 -17.80 10.97 10.82
C LYS A 218 -16.63 11.74 11.47
N SER A 219 -15.54 11.06 11.83
CA SER A 219 -14.36 11.68 12.43
C SER A 219 -13.71 12.74 11.52
N LEU A 220 -13.57 12.42 10.23
CA LEU A 220 -13.07 13.33 9.19
C LEU A 220 -13.96 14.58 9.01
N THR A 221 -15.26 14.44 9.25
CA THR A 221 -16.23 15.54 9.17
C THR A 221 -16.28 16.41 10.42
N GLU A 222 -16.11 15.84 11.62
CA GLU A 222 -16.35 16.55 12.89
C GLU A 222 -15.09 17.08 13.60
N ALA A 223 -13.93 16.40 13.49
CA ALA A 223 -12.83 16.62 14.45
C ALA A 223 -11.40 16.49 13.90
N VAL A 224 -11.19 15.90 12.71
CA VAL A 224 -9.83 15.65 12.21
C VAL A 224 -9.18 16.91 11.62
N VAL A 225 -8.06 17.29 12.23
CA VAL A 225 -7.12 18.31 11.74
C VAL A 225 -5.71 17.71 11.63
N ASP A 226 -4.86 18.29 10.79
CA ASP A 226 -3.43 17.96 10.76
C ASP A 226 -2.64 18.69 11.86
N GLY A 227 -1.34 18.40 11.95
CA GLY A 227 -0.43 19.04 12.91
C GLY A 227 -0.25 20.56 12.74
N GLN A 228 -0.89 21.18 11.75
CA GLN A 228 -0.95 22.63 11.54
C GLN A 228 -2.36 23.20 11.81
N ASN A 229 -3.26 22.38 12.39
CA ASN A 229 -4.69 22.66 12.62
C ASN A 229 -5.50 22.90 11.34
N ILE A 230 -5.06 22.42 10.18
CA ILE A 230 -5.85 22.46 8.94
C ILE A 230 -6.82 21.28 8.95
N SER A 231 -8.12 21.54 8.76
CA SER A 231 -9.13 20.47 8.73
C SER A 231 -8.95 19.56 7.51
N PHE A 232 -9.41 18.30 7.63
CA PHE A 232 -9.45 17.38 6.50
C PHE A 232 -10.15 17.99 5.27
N PHE A 233 -11.29 18.65 5.46
CA PHE A 233 -12.03 19.28 4.36
C PHE A 233 -11.31 20.49 3.75
N ASP A 234 -10.61 21.31 4.53
CA ASP A 234 -9.87 22.45 3.96
C ASP A 234 -8.65 21.98 3.17
N ALA A 235 -7.94 20.96 3.66
CA ALA A 235 -6.88 20.29 2.92
C ALA A 235 -7.40 19.64 1.62
N SER A 236 -8.49 18.87 1.71
CA SER A 236 -9.14 18.21 0.57
C SER A 236 -9.61 19.22 -0.49
N ARG A 237 -10.26 20.32 -0.06
CA ARG A 237 -10.67 21.42 -0.94
C ARG A 237 -9.48 22.11 -1.59
N SER A 238 -8.36 22.28 -0.87
CA SER A 238 -7.13 22.87 -1.42
C SER A 238 -6.48 22.01 -2.51
N ALA A 239 -6.67 20.69 -2.47
CA ALA A 239 -6.26 19.76 -3.52
C ALA A 239 -7.23 19.71 -4.72
N GLY A 240 -8.38 20.37 -4.64
CA GLY A 240 -9.42 20.40 -5.67
C GLY A 240 -10.62 19.49 -5.40
N TYR A 241 -10.62 18.72 -4.31
CA TYR A 241 -11.72 17.83 -3.93
C TYR A 241 -12.79 18.59 -3.11
N ALA A 242 -13.53 19.44 -3.82
CA ALA A 242 -14.63 20.22 -3.24
C ALA A 242 -15.89 19.35 -3.06
N ASN A 243 -16.14 18.91 -1.82
CA ASN A 243 -17.43 18.36 -1.40
C ASN A 243 -18.05 19.23 -0.30
N ASP A 244 -19.36 19.40 -0.36
CA ASP A 244 -20.14 20.32 0.50
C ASP A 244 -20.43 19.69 1.88
N GLN A 245 -19.38 19.41 2.65
CA GLN A 245 -19.44 18.92 4.05
C GLN A 245 -20.31 17.65 4.26
N GLY A 246 -20.48 16.84 3.21
CA GLY A 246 -21.26 15.61 3.26
C GLY A 246 -20.65 14.53 4.17
N ASP A 247 -21.46 13.54 4.54
CA ASP A 247 -21.11 12.41 5.40
C ASP A 247 -20.09 11.40 4.80
N LEU A 248 -19.47 11.75 3.67
CA LEU A 248 -18.57 10.91 2.85
C LEU A 248 -19.14 9.55 2.41
N SER A 249 -20.43 9.27 2.61
CA SER A 249 -21.08 8.00 2.26
C SER A 249 -21.05 7.70 0.75
N SER A 250 -20.90 8.74 -0.08
CA SER A 250 -20.71 8.64 -1.53
C SER A 250 -19.42 7.93 -1.95
N VAL A 251 -18.44 7.78 -1.04
CA VAL A 251 -17.21 6.99 -1.26
C VAL A 251 -17.48 5.49 -1.10
N PHE A 252 -18.51 5.08 -0.34
CA PHE A 252 -18.62 3.71 0.16
C PHE A 252 -18.96 2.72 -0.96
N LEU A 253 -18.10 1.71 -1.17
CA LEU A 253 -18.37 0.63 -2.11
C LEU A 253 -19.32 -0.39 -1.52
N LYS A 254 -20.20 -0.95 -2.35
CA LYS A 254 -21.08 -2.05 -1.93
C LYS A 254 -20.26 -3.34 -1.87
N LYS A 255 -20.52 -4.19 -0.87
CA LYS A 255 -19.87 -5.50 -0.77
C LYS A 255 -20.10 -6.30 -2.05
N GLY A 256 -19.02 -6.66 -2.74
CA GLY A 256 -19.05 -7.33 -4.04
C GLY A 256 -19.06 -6.42 -5.27
N SER A 257 -18.87 -5.10 -5.13
CA SER A 257 -18.68 -4.19 -6.30
C SER A 257 -17.50 -4.60 -7.19
N TYR A 258 -16.47 -5.21 -6.61
CA TYR A 258 -15.36 -5.86 -7.32
C TYR A 258 -15.42 -7.39 -7.13
N TYR A 259 -15.01 -8.13 -8.16
CA TYR A 259 -14.86 -9.59 -8.14
C TYR A 259 -13.63 -10.01 -7.32
N ALA A 260 -12.53 -9.29 -7.49
CA ALA A 260 -11.28 -9.44 -6.75
C ALA A 260 -10.55 -8.09 -6.69
N PHE A 261 -9.63 -7.96 -5.73
CA PHE A 261 -8.65 -6.87 -5.64
C PHE A 261 -7.25 -7.49 -5.56
N LEU A 262 -6.27 -6.88 -6.22
CA LEU A 262 -4.89 -7.36 -6.37
C LEU A 262 -3.91 -6.20 -6.17
N GLU A 263 -2.97 -6.34 -5.24
CA GLU A 263 -1.96 -5.32 -4.95
C GLU A 263 -0.57 -5.90 -5.20
N LEU A 264 0.21 -5.21 -6.04
CA LEU A 264 1.64 -5.48 -6.25
C LEU A 264 2.41 -4.55 -5.32
N HIS A 265 3.33 -5.10 -4.53
CA HIS A 265 4.11 -4.33 -3.58
C HIS A 265 5.55 -4.82 -3.49
N ILE A 266 6.45 -3.96 -3.00
CA ILE A 266 7.75 -4.40 -2.49
C ILE A 266 7.55 -5.13 -1.15
N GLU A 267 8.46 -6.04 -0.79
CA GLU A 267 8.33 -6.83 0.45
C GLU A 267 8.37 -5.97 1.72
N GLN A 268 9.14 -4.87 1.71
CA GLN A 268 9.54 -4.09 2.90
C GLN A 268 10.31 -4.91 3.95
N GLY A 269 10.69 -6.15 3.62
CA GLY A 269 11.59 -7.04 4.36
C GLY A 269 12.67 -7.64 3.46
N PRO A 270 13.55 -8.50 4.00
CA PRO A 270 14.70 -9.07 3.27
C PRO A 270 14.49 -10.50 2.76
N ILE A 271 13.36 -11.17 3.05
CA ILE A 271 13.23 -12.62 2.94
C ILE A 271 13.36 -13.09 1.48
N LEU A 272 12.75 -12.39 0.53
CA LEU A 272 12.84 -12.71 -0.89
C LEU A 272 14.25 -12.50 -1.46
N GLU A 273 15.03 -11.55 -0.92
CA GLU A 273 16.43 -11.36 -1.28
C GLU A 273 17.34 -12.44 -0.66
N GLU A 274 17.16 -12.75 0.64
CA GLU A 274 17.91 -13.77 1.36
C GLU A 274 17.66 -15.20 0.83
N GLU A 275 16.42 -15.53 0.44
CA GLU A 275 16.06 -16.82 -0.18
C GLU A 275 16.38 -16.87 -1.69
N GLY A 276 16.60 -15.72 -2.35
CA GLY A 276 16.72 -15.62 -3.81
C GLY A 276 15.40 -15.85 -4.57
N THR A 277 14.26 -15.66 -3.90
CA THR A 277 12.91 -15.91 -4.43
C THR A 277 12.35 -14.65 -5.11
N SER A 278 12.01 -14.71 -6.40
CA SER A 278 11.60 -13.50 -7.15
C SER A 278 10.19 -12.97 -6.87
N ILE A 279 9.27 -13.76 -6.31
CA ILE A 279 7.87 -13.40 -6.07
C ILE A 279 7.37 -14.04 -4.77
N GLY A 280 6.88 -13.23 -3.83
CA GLY A 280 6.15 -13.68 -2.65
C GLY A 280 4.63 -13.68 -2.88
N VAL A 281 3.96 -14.80 -2.62
CA VAL A 281 2.48 -14.87 -2.63
C VAL A 281 1.96 -14.59 -1.22
N VAL A 282 1.53 -13.35 -0.98
CA VAL A 282 1.04 -12.91 0.34
C VAL A 282 -0.24 -13.67 0.73
N THR A 283 -0.19 -14.41 1.84
CA THR A 283 -1.32 -15.24 2.33
C THR A 283 -2.10 -14.61 3.49
N ALA A 284 -1.50 -13.64 4.19
CA ALA A 284 -2.11 -12.86 5.26
C ALA A 284 -1.35 -11.56 5.47
N ILE A 285 -2.05 -10.52 5.93
CA ILE A 285 -1.47 -9.25 6.39
C ILE A 285 -1.55 -9.24 7.93
N ALA A 286 -0.60 -8.59 8.60
CA ALA A 286 -0.65 -8.41 10.06
C ALA A 286 -1.79 -7.45 10.47
N ALA A 287 -2.14 -7.43 11.75
CA ALA A 287 -3.09 -6.49 12.32
C ALA A 287 -2.33 -5.30 12.94
N PRO A 288 -2.35 -4.11 12.31
CA PRO A 288 -1.72 -2.92 12.86
C PRO A 288 -2.61 -2.25 13.91
N ALA A 289 -1.99 -1.69 14.94
CA ALA A 289 -2.59 -0.74 15.88
C ALA A 289 -1.66 0.46 16.07
N SER A 290 -2.23 1.64 16.27
CA SER A 290 -1.51 2.86 16.67
C SER A 290 -2.12 3.45 17.93
N ILE A 291 -1.27 3.98 18.80
CA ILE A 291 -1.65 4.58 20.09
C ILE A 291 -0.88 5.90 20.23
N LYS A 292 -1.61 7.00 20.38
CA LYS A 292 -1.04 8.28 20.83
C LYS A 292 -1.15 8.37 22.35
N VAL A 293 -0.01 8.49 23.03
CA VAL A 293 0.07 8.70 24.48
C VAL A 293 0.50 10.14 24.72
N VAL A 294 -0.27 10.87 25.53
CA VAL A 294 0.02 12.26 25.91
C VAL A 294 0.42 12.29 27.38
N PHE A 295 1.61 12.81 27.68
CA PHE A 295 2.03 13.12 29.04
C PHE A 295 1.94 14.63 29.27
N GLU A 296 1.27 15.05 30.33
CA GLU A 296 1.14 16.45 30.73
C GLU A 296 1.90 16.71 32.04
N GLY A 297 2.46 17.91 32.16
CA GLY A 297 3.20 18.32 33.36
C GLY A 297 3.25 19.83 33.54
N ASN A 298 3.59 20.26 34.76
CA ASN A 298 3.53 21.66 35.18
C ASN A 298 4.62 22.55 34.56
N GLY A 299 5.66 21.96 33.97
CA GLY A 299 6.81 22.68 33.40
C GLY A 299 7.63 23.43 34.46
N GLY A 300 8.18 24.59 34.08
CA GLY A 300 8.94 25.49 34.96
C GLY A 300 10.41 25.66 34.58
N HIS A 301 11.07 26.66 35.17
CA HIS A 301 12.42 27.12 34.82
C HIS A 301 13.53 26.16 35.30
N ALA A 302 14.40 25.74 34.38
CA ALA A 302 15.42 24.69 34.55
C ALA A 302 16.31 24.87 35.77
N GLY A 303 16.86 26.08 35.93
CA GLY A 303 17.77 26.39 37.04
C GLY A 303 17.08 26.76 38.36
N ALA A 304 15.74 26.67 38.46
CA ALA A 304 14.97 27.13 39.61
C ALA A 304 14.01 26.08 40.19
N VAL A 305 13.48 25.17 39.39
CA VAL A 305 12.69 24.03 39.88
C VAL A 305 13.64 22.99 40.48
N LEU A 306 13.71 22.94 41.82
CA LEU A 306 14.51 21.93 42.51
C LEU A 306 14.00 20.51 42.21
N MET A 307 14.92 19.53 42.13
CA MET A 307 14.60 18.14 41.76
C MET A 307 13.42 17.49 42.54
N PRO A 308 13.22 17.75 43.85
CA PRO A 308 12.03 17.26 44.58
C PRO A 308 10.68 17.83 44.11
N TYR A 309 10.65 18.72 43.12
CA TYR A 309 9.45 19.28 42.49
C TYR A 309 9.42 19.10 40.95
N SER A 310 10.53 18.67 40.32
CA SER A 310 10.60 18.49 38.85
C SER A 310 10.01 17.16 38.35
N TRP A 311 9.64 16.24 39.25
CA TRP A 311 8.91 15.00 38.91
C TRP A 311 7.49 15.25 38.35
N LEU A 312 7.01 16.50 38.39
CA LEU A 312 5.80 16.99 37.71
C LEU A 312 6.08 17.38 36.23
N GLY A 313 7.24 17.04 35.68
CA GLY A 313 7.60 17.23 34.27
C GLY A 313 7.30 16.00 33.42
N ALA A 314 6.59 16.19 32.30
CA ALA A 314 6.14 15.13 31.38
C ALA A 314 7.27 14.28 30.75
N ALA A 315 8.53 14.77 30.77
CA ALA A 315 9.70 14.07 30.23
C ALA A 315 9.91 12.66 30.76
N LEU A 316 9.87 12.53 32.10
CA LEU A 316 10.34 11.32 32.77
C LEU A 316 9.34 10.15 32.66
N PRO A 317 8.02 10.35 32.78
CA PRO A 317 7.03 9.35 32.38
C PRO A 317 7.18 8.92 30.91
N GLY A 318 7.45 9.88 30.01
CA GLY A 318 7.70 9.61 28.60
C GLY A 318 8.91 8.70 28.37
N SER A 319 10.10 9.07 28.85
CA SER A 319 11.31 8.28 28.65
C SER A 319 11.25 6.91 29.34
N ILE A 320 10.59 6.79 30.50
CA ILE A 320 10.34 5.50 31.15
C ILE A 320 9.42 4.60 30.30
N LEU A 321 8.42 5.16 29.60
CA LEU A 321 7.61 4.40 28.66
C LEU A 321 8.45 3.93 27.46
N LEU A 322 9.25 4.82 26.86
CA LEU A 322 10.13 4.49 25.72
C LEU A 322 11.07 3.33 26.06
N SER A 323 11.87 3.45 27.13
CA SER A 323 12.84 2.41 27.50
C SER A 323 12.19 1.08 27.90
N ARG A 324 10.94 1.09 28.40
CA ARG A 324 10.17 -0.14 28.66
C ARG A 324 9.61 -0.78 27.39
N LEU A 325 9.27 0.01 26.37
CA LEU A 325 8.83 -0.51 25.08
C LEU A 325 10.03 -1.08 24.29
N GLU A 326 11.19 -0.44 24.32
CA GLU A 326 12.42 -0.97 23.71
C GLU A 326 12.89 -2.24 24.41
N GLY A 327 12.94 -2.23 25.76
CA GLY A 327 13.25 -3.42 26.56
C GLY A 327 12.18 -4.53 26.54
N SER A 328 11.00 -4.28 25.97
CA SER A 328 9.91 -5.27 25.94
C SER A 328 10.20 -6.51 25.09
N ARG A 329 11.21 -6.44 24.21
CA ARG A 329 11.69 -7.60 23.44
C ARG A 329 12.27 -8.70 24.33
N ASP A 330 12.87 -8.34 25.46
CA ASP A 330 13.50 -9.29 26.39
C ASP A 330 12.72 -9.44 27.71
N ASP A 331 12.11 -8.38 28.23
CA ASP A 331 11.69 -8.30 29.65
C ASP A 331 10.17 -8.14 29.89
N VAL A 332 9.30 -8.13 28.86
CA VAL A 332 7.82 -8.18 29.06
C VAL A 332 7.35 -9.62 29.31
N MET A 333 7.78 -10.12 30.47
CA MET A 333 7.30 -11.35 31.10
C MET A 333 5.84 -11.18 31.57
N LEU A 334 4.87 -11.33 30.66
CA LEU A 334 3.54 -11.92 30.94
C LEU A 334 2.71 -12.11 29.66
N THR A 335 2.34 -13.37 29.38
CA THR A 335 1.39 -13.82 28.33
C THR A 335 1.69 -13.46 26.87
N HIS A 336 2.31 -14.41 26.15
CA HIS A 336 2.34 -14.56 24.69
C HIS A 336 2.97 -13.43 23.86
N ILE A 337 4.31 -13.43 23.79
CA ILE A 337 5.07 -12.76 22.74
C ILE A 337 5.53 -13.80 21.71
N SER A 338 5.28 -13.53 20.42
CA SER A 338 5.95 -14.19 19.29
C SER A 338 7.00 -13.24 18.71
N ALA A 339 7.97 -13.76 17.96
CA ALA A 339 8.90 -12.94 17.18
C ALA A 339 8.19 -12.03 16.15
N ASP A 340 6.93 -12.32 15.82
CA ASP A 340 6.09 -11.51 14.95
C ASP A 340 5.50 -10.22 15.58
N ILE A 341 5.78 -9.92 16.85
CA ILE A 341 5.32 -8.68 17.50
C ILE A 341 6.38 -7.59 17.37
N VAL A 342 6.03 -6.49 16.70
CA VAL A 342 6.91 -5.35 16.48
C VAL A 342 6.29 -4.08 17.07
N PRO A 343 6.79 -3.60 18.23
CA PRO A 343 6.51 -2.26 18.74
C PRO A 343 7.54 -1.25 18.17
N THR A 344 7.05 -0.13 17.64
CA THR A 344 7.88 0.96 17.10
C THR A 344 7.33 2.30 17.56
N VAL A 345 8.18 3.14 18.16
CA VAL A 345 7.84 4.55 18.42
C VAL A 345 8.26 5.38 17.21
N GLY A 346 7.28 5.87 16.45
CA GLY A 346 7.51 6.58 15.20
C GLY A 346 7.70 8.09 15.35
N SER A 347 7.12 8.69 16.40
CA SER A 347 7.33 10.10 16.76
C SER A 347 7.29 10.31 18.27
N ALA A 348 8.03 11.33 18.72
CA ALA A 348 8.04 11.81 20.10
C ALA A 348 8.19 13.34 20.08
N ASP A 349 7.06 14.05 20.14
CA ASP A 349 7.00 15.51 20.02
C ASP A 349 6.97 16.19 21.40
N VAL A 350 7.70 17.30 21.54
CA VAL A 350 7.91 17.99 22.82
C VAL A 350 7.78 19.50 22.64
N ILE A 351 6.93 20.13 23.45
CA ILE A 351 6.65 21.56 23.36
C ILE A 351 7.40 22.33 24.46
N LEU A 352 8.49 23.01 24.08
CA LEU A 352 9.23 23.96 24.91
C LEU A 352 9.04 25.40 24.41
N TRP A 353 9.02 26.37 25.34
CA TRP A 353 8.85 27.80 25.05
C TRP A 353 10.14 28.64 25.19
N SER A 354 11.15 28.15 25.92
CA SER A 354 12.53 28.68 25.88
C SER A 354 13.55 27.64 26.34
N ALA A 355 14.84 27.90 26.07
CA ALA A 355 15.95 27.05 26.51
C ALA A 355 16.21 27.09 28.03
N ASP A 356 15.63 28.05 28.76
CA ASP A 356 15.73 28.19 30.22
C ASP A 356 14.62 27.42 30.96
N VAL A 357 13.74 26.73 30.23
CA VAL A 357 12.72 25.80 30.76
C VAL A 357 13.36 24.43 31.02
N THR A 358 12.96 23.74 32.09
CA THR A 358 13.49 22.42 32.47
C THR A 358 13.45 21.46 31.27
N PRO A 359 14.59 21.00 30.72
CA PRO A 359 14.60 20.32 29.45
C PRO A 359 13.79 19.03 29.44
N VAL A 360 12.78 19.03 28.59
CA VAL A 360 12.19 17.84 27.98
C VAL A 360 12.83 17.72 26.58
N LEU A 361 12.92 16.52 26.01
CA LEU A 361 13.73 16.24 24.80
C LEU A 361 13.41 17.22 23.62
N ALA A 362 14.31 18.18 23.31
CA ALA A 362 14.06 19.28 22.35
C ALA A 362 14.23 18.83 20.87
N VAL A 363 13.92 19.59 19.80
CA VAL A 363 14.20 21.00 19.40
C VAL A 363 13.23 21.37 18.25
N ASP A 364 12.63 22.56 18.04
CA ASP A 364 12.67 23.93 18.62
C ASP A 364 11.24 24.57 18.49
N GLY A 365 10.90 25.87 18.67
CA GLY A 365 11.71 27.08 18.93
C GLY A 365 11.05 28.44 18.60
N ILE A 366 9.90 28.50 17.89
CA ILE A 366 9.27 29.79 17.51
C ILE A 366 8.79 30.55 18.76
N ARG A 367 9.10 31.84 18.85
CA ARG A 367 8.81 32.70 20.00
C ARG A 367 7.49 33.46 19.89
N HIS A 368 6.66 33.36 20.93
CA HIS A 368 5.90 34.52 21.41
C HIS A 368 5.87 34.54 22.94
N GLY A 369 5.58 35.69 23.53
CA GLY A 369 5.70 35.89 24.98
C GLY A 369 4.36 35.88 25.69
N ASP A 370 4.17 34.91 26.59
CA ASP A 370 3.56 35.11 27.91
C ASP A 370 3.81 33.87 28.80
N GLY A 371 3.38 33.91 30.07
CA GLY A 371 3.81 32.96 31.11
C GLY A 371 3.44 31.49 30.87
N ILE A 372 4.45 30.62 30.82
CA ILE A 372 4.32 29.17 30.58
C ILE A 372 3.71 28.50 31.82
N THR A 373 2.66 27.69 31.61
CA THR A 373 1.89 27.03 32.70
C THR A 373 1.62 25.54 32.47
N SER A 374 2.02 24.97 31.33
CA SER A 374 1.97 23.54 31.06
C SER A 374 2.97 23.13 29.98
N CYS A 375 3.41 21.87 30.03
CA CYS A 375 4.20 21.22 28.98
C CYS A 375 3.53 19.89 28.61
N LYS A 376 3.57 19.52 27.32
CA LYS A 376 3.09 18.23 26.81
C LYS A 376 4.19 17.47 26.09
N VAL A 377 4.11 16.14 26.16
CA VAL A 377 4.88 15.20 25.34
C VAL A 377 3.90 14.27 24.65
N ASP A 378 3.96 14.22 23.32
CA ASP A 378 3.14 13.33 22.49
C ASP A 378 4.02 12.19 21.97
N VAL A 379 3.68 10.94 22.33
CA VAL A 379 4.37 9.73 21.85
C VAL A 379 3.43 8.91 20.98
N THR A 380 3.84 8.62 19.74
CA THR A 380 3.08 7.75 18.82
C THR A 380 3.71 6.37 18.75
N LEU A 381 3.07 5.39 19.38
CA LEU A 381 3.46 3.98 19.35
C LEU A 381 2.64 3.25 18.28
N ILE A 382 3.32 2.57 17.35
CA ILE A 382 2.73 1.60 16.43
C ILE A 382 3.05 0.21 16.97
N ILE A 383 2.04 -0.67 17.02
CA ILE A 383 2.19 -2.08 17.43
C ILE A 383 1.60 -2.96 16.32
N VAL A 384 2.43 -3.82 15.73
CA VAL A 384 2.00 -4.77 14.70
C VAL A 384 1.85 -6.16 15.32
N TRP A 385 0.67 -6.76 15.15
CA TRP A 385 0.33 -8.10 15.66
C TRP A 385 0.05 -9.09 14.51
N ARG A 386 0.82 -10.16 14.38
CA ARG A 386 0.52 -11.21 13.38
C ARG A 386 -0.55 -12.19 13.87
N CYS A 387 -1.80 -11.86 13.63
CA CYS A 387 -2.96 -12.67 14.00
C CYS A 387 -2.91 -14.07 13.36
N HIS A 388 -2.51 -15.08 14.14
CA HIS A 388 -2.55 -16.48 13.70
C HIS A 388 -4.01 -16.95 13.59
N ARG A 389 -4.36 -17.51 12.44
CA ARG A 389 -5.71 -17.97 12.10
C ARG A 389 -6.13 -19.12 13.03
N LEU A 390 -6.90 -18.81 14.08
CA LEU A 390 -7.54 -19.82 14.93
C LEU A 390 -8.39 -20.75 14.05
N ARG A 391 -7.97 -22.01 13.96
CA ARG A 391 -8.76 -23.07 13.33
C ARG A 391 -9.80 -23.54 14.35
N HIS A 392 -11.06 -23.28 14.06
CA HIS A 392 -12.21 -23.97 14.65
C HIS A 392 -12.65 -25.11 13.72
#